data_AF-A0A235IUT7-F1
#
_entry.id   AF-A0A235IUT7-F1
#
_cell.length_a   1.000
_cell.length_b   1.000
_cell.length_c   1.000
_cell.angle_alpha   90.00
_cell.angle_beta   90.00
_cell.angle_gamma   90.00
#
_symmetry.space_group_name_H-M   'P 1'
#
loop_
_entity.id
_entity.type
_entity.pdbx_description
1 polymer ?
#
loop_
_entity_poly.entity_id
_entity_poly.type
_entity_poly.pdbx_seq_one_letter_code
_entity_poly.pdbx_strand_id
1 'polypeptide(L)'
;MSDKFTNNVRARLYKQGYQGFTKDDYTTAAIAVECDDLDNPTKEQLSQAVDYLKVKATSQLSVVDELVEEKFLSQVEDAQPDPELDNNQLAVAEPEINSITVTSDDLRQIVTAQSSALGFELTEQETLSIAENVDDTFTDYSQFISTVTAAIKSYVDHKFDVIEQSFETNAQDLREHVTNRASRLNQKVNNFSGDIKADMGVIRQNIKSTQFSILARLKAAQ
;
A
#
# COMPACT_ATOMS: atom_id res chain seq x y z
N MET A 1 -20.60 9.50 -5.19
CA MET A 1 -19.79 9.42 -6.43
C MET A 1 -18.37 9.84 -6.08
N SER A 2 -17.36 9.23 -6.70
CA SER A 2 -15.94 9.54 -6.48
C SER A 2 -15.46 10.43 -7.62
N ASP A 3 -15.10 11.67 -7.32
CA ASP A 3 -14.82 12.73 -8.30
C ASP A 3 -13.47 12.48 -9.01
N LYS A 4 -13.23 13.13 -10.17
CA LYS A 4 -12.01 12.87 -10.96
C LYS A 4 -10.73 13.18 -10.18
N PHE A 5 -10.74 14.20 -9.31
CA PHE A 5 -9.64 14.52 -8.41
C PHE A 5 -9.29 13.34 -7.50
N THR A 6 -10.26 12.83 -6.74
CA THR A 6 -10.05 11.71 -5.82
C THR A 6 -9.53 10.47 -6.55
N ASN A 7 -10.09 10.14 -7.71
CA ASN A 7 -9.66 8.98 -8.49
C ASN A 7 -8.21 9.15 -9.00
N ASN A 8 -7.83 10.34 -9.48
CA ASN A 8 -6.48 10.60 -9.99
C ASN A 8 -5.44 10.63 -8.88
N VAL A 9 -5.73 11.29 -7.76
CA VAL A 9 -4.82 11.36 -6.60
C VAL A 9 -4.62 9.97 -6.01
N ARG A 10 -5.71 9.21 -5.81
CA ARG A 10 -5.66 7.81 -5.35
C ARG A 10 -4.81 6.93 -6.26
N ALA A 11 -5.03 6.99 -7.57
CA ALA A 11 -4.26 6.20 -8.53
C ALA A 11 -2.75 6.54 -8.51
N ARG A 12 -2.39 7.80 -8.27
CA ARG A 12 -0.99 8.23 -8.14
C ARG A 12 -0.35 7.78 -6.83
N LEU A 13 -1.08 7.84 -5.72
CA LEU A 13 -0.62 7.36 -4.41
C LEU A 13 -0.44 5.84 -4.41
N TYR A 14 -1.37 5.10 -5.02
CA TYR A 14 -1.29 3.64 -5.12
C TYR A 14 -0.08 3.18 -5.94
N LYS A 15 0.23 3.87 -7.05
CA LYS A 15 1.46 3.63 -7.83
C LYS A 15 2.75 3.86 -7.01
N GLN A 16 2.67 4.63 -5.94
CA GLN A 16 3.79 4.97 -5.07
C GLN A 16 3.76 4.21 -3.74
N GLY A 17 2.85 3.24 -3.58
CA GLY A 17 2.76 2.41 -2.38
C GLY A 17 2.06 3.06 -1.18
N TYR A 18 1.49 4.25 -1.34
CA TYR A 18 0.72 4.91 -0.28
C TYR A 18 -0.77 4.57 -0.43
N GLN A 19 -1.33 3.88 0.58
CA GLN A 19 -2.72 3.45 0.63
C GLN A 19 -3.34 3.78 2.00
N GLY A 20 -4.67 3.71 2.11
CA GLY A 20 -5.38 3.94 3.39
C GLY A 20 -5.92 5.37 3.60
N PHE A 21 -5.82 6.28 2.62
CA PHE A 21 -6.44 7.61 2.75
C PHE A 21 -7.96 7.55 2.62
N THR A 22 -8.64 8.20 3.56
CA THR A 22 -10.09 8.33 3.65
C THR A 22 -10.62 9.35 2.65
N LYS A 23 -11.95 9.40 2.45
CA LYS A 23 -12.58 10.44 1.63
C LYS A 23 -12.26 11.85 2.16
N ASP A 24 -12.17 12.00 3.48
CA ASP A 24 -11.88 13.28 4.15
C ASP A 24 -10.44 13.74 3.93
N ASP A 25 -9.51 12.81 3.77
CA ASP A 25 -8.13 13.13 3.41
C ASP A 25 -8.04 13.77 2.02
N TYR A 26 -8.80 13.25 1.05
CA TYR A 26 -8.82 13.81 -0.29
C TYR A 26 -9.53 15.18 -0.34
N THR A 27 -10.57 15.40 0.45
CA THR A 27 -11.21 16.73 0.54
C THR A 27 -10.29 17.74 1.21
N THR A 28 -9.60 17.35 2.28
CA THR A 28 -8.60 18.19 2.93
C THR A 28 -7.45 18.53 1.99
N ALA A 29 -6.97 17.54 1.22
CA ALA A 29 -5.94 17.76 0.22
C ALA A 29 -6.41 18.67 -0.91
N ALA A 30 -7.66 18.55 -1.37
CA ALA A 30 -8.24 19.43 -2.39
C ALA A 30 -8.33 20.89 -1.93
N ILE A 31 -8.72 21.11 -0.68
CA ILE A 31 -8.74 22.44 -0.04
C ILE A 31 -7.30 23.00 0.07
N ALA A 32 -6.34 22.16 0.47
CA ALA A 32 -4.95 22.57 0.63
C ALA A 32 -4.26 22.95 -0.69
N VAL A 33 -4.73 22.44 -1.83
CA VAL A 33 -4.19 22.78 -3.17
C VAL A 33 -5.06 23.76 -3.96
N GLU A 34 -6.05 24.38 -3.31
CA GLU A 34 -6.98 25.33 -3.94
C GLU A 34 -7.61 24.76 -5.22
N CYS A 35 -8.07 23.50 -5.16
CA CYS A 35 -8.74 22.84 -6.28
C CYS A 35 -10.25 23.08 -6.23
N ASP A 36 -10.71 24.16 -6.86
CA ASP A 36 -12.13 24.54 -6.91
C ASP A 36 -12.98 23.58 -7.79
N ASP A 37 -12.38 22.98 -8.82
CA ASP A 37 -13.06 22.05 -9.75
C ASP A 37 -12.51 20.62 -9.59
N LEU A 38 -13.21 19.82 -8.77
CA LEU A 38 -12.87 18.42 -8.50
C LEU A 38 -13.03 17.50 -9.72
N ASP A 39 -13.76 17.92 -10.76
CA ASP A 39 -13.99 17.14 -11.97
C ASP A 39 -13.05 17.49 -13.13
N ASN A 40 -12.30 18.58 -13.00
CA ASN A 40 -11.25 18.98 -13.93
C ASN A 40 -9.99 19.56 -13.25
N PRO A 41 -9.31 18.78 -12.38
CA PRO A 41 -8.13 19.25 -11.67
C PRO A 41 -6.92 19.36 -12.61
N THR A 42 -6.10 20.39 -12.39
CA THR A 42 -4.84 20.57 -13.13
C THR A 42 -3.79 19.53 -12.71
N LYS A 43 -2.80 19.29 -13.58
CA LYS A 43 -1.71 18.35 -13.27
C LYS A 43 -0.89 18.76 -12.05
N GLU A 44 -0.75 20.06 -11.81
CA GLU A 44 -0.03 20.64 -10.67
C GLU A 44 -0.79 20.42 -9.36
N GLN A 45 -2.09 20.71 -9.32
CA GLN A 45 -2.95 20.45 -8.17
C GLN A 45 -2.94 18.96 -7.77
N LEU A 46 -3.00 18.06 -8.76
CA LEU A 46 -2.91 16.62 -8.51
C LEU A 46 -1.56 16.19 -7.92
N SER A 47 -0.45 16.82 -8.32
CA SER A 47 0.88 16.49 -7.78
C SER A 47 1.06 17.03 -6.37
N GLN A 48 0.63 18.28 -6.13
CA GLN A 48 0.67 18.90 -4.81
C GLN A 48 -0.21 18.16 -3.79
N ALA A 49 -1.39 17.68 -4.21
CA ALA A 49 -2.29 16.93 -3.33
C ALA A 49 -1.69 15.58 -2.92
N VAL A 50 -1.00 14.92 -3.86
CA VAL A 50 -0.25 13.68 -3.58
C VAL A 50 0.87 13.94 -2.57
N ASP A 51 1.63 15.02 -2.73
CA ASP A 51 2.73 15.34 -1.82
C ASP A 51 2.23 15.78 -0.44
N TYR A 52 1.13 16.51 -0.37
CA TYR A 52 0.46 16.85 0.90
C TYR A 52 0.06 15.59 1.69
N LEU A 53 -0.54 14.61 1.01
CA LEU A 53 -0.97 13.36 1.63
C LEU A 53 0.20 12.47 2.06
N LYS A 54 1.31 12.47 1.33
CA LYS A 54 2.54 11.80 1.78
C LYS A 54 3.11 12.43 3.03
N VAL A 55 3.20 13.77 3.08
CA VAL A 55 3.69 14.48 4.25
C VAL A 55 2.84 14.12 5.46
N LYS A 56 1.51 14.15 5.33
CA LYS A 56 0.57 13.72 6.38
C LYS A 56 0.84 12.27 6.83
N ALA A 57 1.03 11.34 5.90
CA ALA A 57 1.34 9.94 6.21
C ALA A 57 2.70 9.78 6.91
N THR A 58 3.73 10.55 6.54
CA THR A 58 5.04 10.51 7.20
C THR A 58 5.05 11.23 8.55
N SER A 59 4.23 12.26 8.74
CA SER A 59 4.12 12.97 10.02
C SER A 59 3.42 12.15 11.10
N GLN A 60 2.55 11.20 10.72
CA GLN A 60 1.93 10.26 11.66
C GLN A 60 2.88 9.14 12.11
N LEU A 61 4.06 8.99 11.50
CA LEU A 61 5.06 7.96 11.86
C LEU A 61 6.12 8.44 12.86
N SER A 62 6.12 9.71 13.28
CA SER A 62 7.08 10.24 14.25
C SER A 62 6.58 10.02 15.68
N VAL A 63 6.82 8.82 16.21
CA VAL A 63 6.68 8.48 17.63
C VAL A 63 7.58 9.41 18.47
N VAL A 64 6.96 10.23 19.32
CA VAL A 64 7.60 10.75 20.53
C VAL A 64 6.89 10.11 21.72
N ASP A 65 7.69 9.35 22.44
CA ASP A 65 7.51 8.65 23.70
C ASP A 65 7.19 9.65 24.82
N GLU A 66 6.05 9.52 25.52
CA GLU A 66 5.96 9.97 26.92
C GLU A 66 4.82 9.29 27.70
N LEU A 67 5.21 8.81 28.88
CA LEU A 67 4.43 8.15 29.93
C LEU A 67 3.32 9.06 30.49
N VAL A 68 2.13 8.50 30.75
CA VAL A 68 1.18 9.11 31.70
C VAL A 68 0.60 8.05 32.63
N GLU A 69 0.92 8.24 33.92
CA GLU A 69 0.34 7.56 35.08
C GLU A 69 -1.14 7.93 35.32
N GLU A 70 -1.85 6.95 35.89
CA GLU A 70 -2.98 7.03 36.84
C GLU A 70 -3.93 8.25 36.89
N LYS A 71 -5.26 7.98 36.88
CA LYS A 71 -6.08 8.15 38.09
C LYS A 71 -7.50 7.55 38.03
N PHE A 72 -7.85 6.91 39.14
CA PHE A 72 -9.13 6.35 39.54
C PHE A 72 -10.20 7.41 39.94
N LEU A 73 -11.46 6.94 39.98
CA LEU A 73 -12.61 7.33 40.85
C LEU A 73 -13.42 8.60 40.51
N SER A 74 -14.71 8.44 40.16
CA SER A 74 -15.83 8.37 41.14
C SER A 74 -17.22 8.50 40.49
N GLN A 75 -18.16 7.71 41.02
CA GLN A 75 -19.61 7.77 40.87
C GLN A 75 -20.19 9.11 41.35
N VAL A 76 -21.30 9.57 40.76
CA VAL A 76 -22.41 10.20 41.51
C VAL A 76 -23.76 9.85 40.85
N GLU A 77 -24.61 9.28 41.69
CA GLU A 77 -26.02 8.91 41.57
C GLU A 77 -26.96 10.15 41.70
N ASP A 78 -28.13 10.03 41.09
CA ASP A 78 -29.44 10.63 41.45
C ASP A 78 -29.61 12.13 41.72
N ALA A 79 -30.50 12.75 40.92
CA ALA A 79 -31.60 13.59 41.42
C ALA A 79 -32.60 13.96 40.30
N GLN A 80 -33.77 13.33 40.31
CA GLN A 80 -35.02 13.91 39.80
C GLN A 80 -35.74 14.56 41.00
N PRO A 81 -36.49 15.67 40.80
CA PRO A 81 -37.95 15.53 40.84
C PRO A 81 -38.71 16.46 39.86
N ASP A 82 -39.85 15.95 39.40
CA ASP A 82 -41.01 16.62 38.73
C ASP A 82 -41.70 17.65 39.67
N PRO A 83 -42.73 18.48 39.27
CA PRO A 83 -43.74 18.25 38.21
C PRO A 83 -44.25 19.47 37.38
N GLU A 84 -44.95 19.11 36.28
CA GLU A 84 -46.15 19.73 35.64
C GLU A 84 -46.13 21.20 35.16
N LEU A 85 -46.33 21.40 33.84
CA LEU A 85 -47.40 22.28 33.32
C LEU A 85 -47.71 22.01 31.83
N ASP A 86 -48.99 21.73 31.63
CA ASP A 86 -49.81 21.56 30.44
C ASP A 86 -49.51 22.53 29.27
N ASN A 87 -49.28 21.99 28.07
CA ASN A 87 -49.69 22.64 26.83
C ASN A 87 -49.77 21.65 25.66
N ASN A 88 -51.01 21.38 25.27
CA ASN A 88 -51.40 20.69 24.04
C ASN A 88 -50.70 21.27 22.79
N GLN A 89 -49.72 20.55 22.26
CA GLN A 89 -49.45 20.49 20.83
C GLN A 89 -49.28 19.03 20.44
N LEU A 90 -50.20 18.52 19.62
CA LEU A 90 -49.96 17.31 18.84
C LEU A 90 -48.78 17.58 17.92
N ALA A 91 -47.57 17.32 18.42
CA ALA A 91 -46.41 17.11 17.58
C ALA A 91 -46.63 15.78 16.86
N VAL A 92 -46.60 15.83 15.53
CA VAL A 92 -46.49 14.65 14.68
C VAL A 92 -45.23 13.92 15.15
N ALA A 93 -45.40 12.75 15.75
CA ALA A 93 -44.29 11.86 16.06
C ALA A 93 -43.60 11.52 14.73
N GLU A 94 -42.43 12.09 14.51
CA GLU A 94 -41.49 11.53 13.55
C GLU A 94 -41.23 10.08 13.98
N PRO A 95 -41.14 9.13 13.03
CA PRO A 95 -40.86 7.76 13.41
C PRO A 95 -39.48 7.73 14.07
N GLU A 96 -39.42 7.35 15.36
CA GLU A 96 -38.20 6.91 16.00
C GLU A 96 -37.67 5.72 15.21
N ILE A 97 -36.76 5.99 14.27
CA ILE A 97 -35.93 4.95 13.69
C ILE A 97 -35.04 4.52 14.85
N ASN A 98 -35.31 3.34 15.42
CA ASN A 98 -34.47 2.72 16.45
C ASN A 98 -33.08 2.44 15.87
N SER A 99 -32.25 3.47 15.80
CA SER A 99 -30.85 3.38 15.39
C SER A 99 -30.01 3.01 16.61
N ILE A 100 -29.28 1.92 16.49
CA ILE A 100 -28.28 1.49 17.46
C ILE A 100 -26.95 2.09 17.02
N THR A 101 -26.26 2.75 17.95
CA THR A 101 -24.92 3.31 17.73
C THR A 101 -23.91 2.52 18.57
N VAL A 102 -22.81 2.08 17.96
CA VAL A 102 -21.73 1.35 18.62
C VAL A 102 -20.51 2.24 18.73
N THR A 103 -19.79 2.18 19.86
CA THR A 103 -18.58 2.99 20.03
C THR A 103 -17.46 2.47 19.11
N SER A 104 -16.51 3.34 18.77
CA SER A 104 -15.36 2.93 17.94
C SER A 104 -14.56 1.79 18.60
N ASP A 105 -14.44 1.79 19.93
CA ASP A 105 -13.74 0.71 20.63
C ASP A 105 -14.50 -0.62 20.55
N ASP A 106 -15.82 -0.59 20.77
CA ASP A 106 -16.67 -1.77 20.61
C ASP A 106 -16.62 -2.31 19.17
N LEU A 107 -16.62 -1.42 18.17
CA LEU A 107 -16.51 -1.80 16.76
C LEU A 107 -15.19 -2.52 16.48
N ARG A 108 -14.07 -2.02 17.02
CA ARG A 108 -12.76 -2.68 16.90
C ARG A 108 -12.75 -4.05 17.57
N GLN A 109 -13.37 -4.18 18.74
CA GLN A 109 -13.52 -5.46 19.44
C GLN A 109 -14.35 -6.45 18.63
N ILE A 110 -15.45 -5.98 18.03
CA ILE A 110 -16.32 -6.80 17.17
C ILE A 110 -15.57 -7.24 15.91
N VAL A 111 -14.83 -6.36 15.24
CA VAL A 111 -13.99 -6.72 14.10
C VAL A 111 -12.93 -7.77 14.49
N THR A 112 -12.30 -7.61 15.66
CA THR A 112 -11.30 -8.55 16.17
C THR A 112 -11.92 -9.91 16.49
N ALA A 113 -13.06 -9.93 17.19
CA ALA A 113 -13.77 -11.17 17.52
C ALA A 113 -14.27 -11.87 16.25
N GLN A 114 -14.84 -11.12 15.31
CA GLN A 114 -15.40 -11.67 14.08
C GLN A 114 -14.30 -12.19 13.15
N SER A 115 -13.18 -11.50 13.02
CA SER A 115 -12.04 -11.98 12.22
C SER A 115 -11.44 -13.24 12.82
N SER A 116 -11.26 -13.29 14.14
CA SER A 116 -10.83 -14.50 14.84
C SER A 116 -11.79 -15.67 14.63
N ALA A 117 -13.10 -15.43 14.69
CA ALA A 117 -14.12 -16.44 14.41
C ALA A 117 -14.10 -16.94 12.95
N LEU A 118 -13.69 -16.09 12.00
CA LEU A 118 -13.46 -16.47 10.60
C LEU A 118 -12.12 -17.18 10.39
N GLY A 119 -11.28 -17.29 11.42
CA GLY A 119 -9.96 -17.93 11.36
C GLY A 119 -8.84 -17.00 10.90
N PHE A 120 -9.04 -15.68 10.95
CA PHE A 120 -8.04 -14.68 10.63
C PHE A 120 -7.53 -14.01 11.90
N GLU A 121 -6.22 -13.85 12.00
CA GLU A 121 -5.60 -13.02 13.04
C GLU A 121 -5.21 -11.69 12.41
N LEU A 122 -5.95 -10.65 12.75
CA LEU A 122 -5.69 -9.29 12.28
C LEU A 122 -4.75 -8.59 13.25
N THR A 123 -3.82 -7.78 12.71
CA THR A 123 -3.06 -6.87 13.55
C THR A 123 -3.91 -5.69 13.98
N GLU A 124 -3.48 -4.96 15.03
CA GLU A 124 -4.24 -3.82 15.55
C GLU A 124 -4.54 -2.76 14.48
N GLN A 125 -3.57 -2.49 13.60
CA GLN A 125 -3.72 -1.50 12.53
C GLN A 125 -4.69 -1.98 11.44
N GLU A 126 -4.79 -3.28 11.22
CA GLU A 126 -5.71 -3.88 10.25
C GLU A 126 -7.14 -3.85 10.77
N THR A 127 -7.32 -4.19 12.05
CA THR A 127 -8.58 -4.03 12.76
C THR A 127 -9.05 -2.58 12.72
N LEU A 128 -8.16 -1.62 12.97
CA LEU A 128 -8.46 -0.18 12.87
C LEU A 128 -8.92 0.19 11.46
N SER A 129 -8.14 -0.20 10.44
CA SER A 129 -8.47 0.12 9.05
C SER A 129 -9.82 -0.48 8.61
N ILE A 130 -10.16 -1.69 9.05
CA ILE A 130 -11.46 -2.29 8.75
C ILE A 130 -12.57 -1.56 9.51
N ALA A 131 -12.38 -1.30 10.81
CA ALA A 131 -13.37 -0.63 11.66
C ALA A 131 -13.71 0.78 11.13
N GLU A 132 -12.73 1.55 10.65
CA GLU A 132 -12.94 2.87 10.06
C GLU A 132 -13.80 2.85 8.78
N ASN A 133 -13.92 1.70 8.11
CA ASN A 133 -14.71 1.54 6.90
C ASN A 133 -16.09 0.89 7.15
N VAL A 134 -16.43 0.59 8.39
CA VAL A 134 -17.74 0.07 8.78
C VAL A 134 -18.53 1.16 9.48
N ASP A 135 -19.78 1.38 9.04
CA ASP A 135 -20.68 2.34 9.69
C ASP A 135 -20.93 1.94 11.16
N ASP A 136 -20.88 2.93 12.05
CA ASP A 136 -21.05 2.80 13.50
C ASP A 136 -22.53 2.88 13.94
N THR A 137 -23.43 3.20 13.00
CA THR A 137 -24.86 3.31 13.22
C THR A 137 -25.63 2.31 12.35
N PHE A 138 -26.59 1.60 12.95
CA PHE A 138 -27.36 0.58 12.25
C PHE A 138 -28.75 0.37 12.87
N THR A 139 -29.67 -0.20 12.09
CA THR A 139 -31.03 -0.52 12.55
C THR A 139 -31.23 -2.01 12.82
N ASP A 140 -30.32 -2.86 12.34
CA ASP A 140 -30.37 -4.32 12.48
C ASP A 140 -28.97 -4.87 12.78
N TYR A 141 -28.83 -5.51 13.94
CA TYR A 141 -27.56 -6.10 14.38
C TYR A 141 -27.09 -7.24 13.46
N SER A 142 -28.01 -8.00 12.86
CA SER A 142 -27.65 -9.08 11.92
C SER A 142 -27.06 -8.52 10.63
N GLN A 143 -27.62 -7.41 10.13
CA GLN A 143 -27.08 -6.70 8.98
C GLN A 143 -25.72 -6.09 9.31
N PHE A 144 -25.58 -5.47 10.49
CA PHE A 144 -24.30 -4.94 10.96
C PHE A 144 -23.20 -6.01 11.00
N ILE A 145 -23.43 -7.17 11.61
CA ILE A 145 -22.45 -8.27 11.63
C ILE A 145 -22.14 -8.79 10.23
N SER A 146 -23.14 -8.80 9.33
CA SER A 146 -22.94 -9.16 7.93
C SER A 146 -22.03 -8.16 7.21
N THR A 147 -22.20 -6.86 7.48
CA THR A 147 -21.36 -5.78 6.96
C THR A 147 -19.92 -5.90 7.49
N VAL A 148 -19.74 -6.09 8.80
CA VAL A 148 -18.41 -6.33 9.40
C VAL A 148 -17.73 -7.54 8.77
N THR A 149 -18.47 -8.64 8.62
CA THR A 149 -17.97 -9.87 8.00
C THR A 149 -17.56 -9.64 6.54
N ALA A 150 -18.35 -8.89 5.78
CA ALA A 150 -18.03 -8.54 4.40
C ALA A 150 -16.79 -7.63 4.31
N ALA A 151 -16.66 -6.67 5.22
CA ALA A 151 -15.49 -5.79 5.30
C ALA A 151 -14.21 -6.58 5.60
N ILE A 152 -14.25 -7.50 6.57
CA ILE A 152 -13.12 -8.39 6.87
C ILE A 152 -12.74 -9.23 5.65
N LYS A 153 -13.71 -9.89 5.00
CA LYS A 153 -13.45 -10.70 3.80
C LYS A 153 -12.83 -9.86 2.68
N SER A 154 -13.42 -8.71 2.38
CA SER A 154 -12.91 -7.82 1.34
C SER A 154 -11.49 -7.33 1.63
N TYR A 155 -11.17 -7.08 2.91
CA TYR A 155 -9.83 -6.69 3.32
C TYR A 155 -8.81 -7.81 3.12
N VAL A 156 -9.19 -9.02 3.52
CA VAL A 156 -8.36 -10.23 3.36
C VAL A 156 -8.15 -10.54 1.88
N ASP A 157 -9.20 -10.51 1.06
CA ASP A 157 -9.13 -10.72 -0.39
C ASP A 157 -8.16 -9.72 -1.04
N HIS A 158 -8.30 -8.42 -0.70
CA HIS A 158 -7.38 -7.39 -1.20
C HIS A 158 -5.92 -7.65 -0.77
N LYS A 159 -5.70 -8.09 0.48
CA LYS A 159 -4.35 -8.47 0.93
C LYS A 159 -3.78 -9.62 0.11
N PHE A 160 -4.58 -10.65 -0.17
CA PHE A 160 -4.16 -11.77 -1.01
C PHE A 160 -3.84 -11.30 -2.43
N ASP A 161 -4.67 -10.46 -3.04
CA ASP A 161 -4.42 -9.89 -4.37
C ASP A 161 -3.09 -9.14 -4.43
N VAL A 162 -2.79 -8.32 -3.42
CA VAL A 162 -1.52 -7.58 -3.33
C VAL A 162 -0.32 -8.53 -3.21
N ILE A 163 -0.45 -9.61 -2.42
CA ILE A 163 0.59 -10.63 -2.28
C ILE A 163 0.80 -11.38 -3.60
N GLU A 164 -0.28 -11.78 -4.27
CA GLU A 164 -0.22 -12.46 -5.57
C GLU A 164 0.48 -11.57 -6.63
N GLN A 165 0.10 -10.29 -6.68
CA GLN A 165 0.73 -9.34 -7.60
C GLN A 165 2.22 -9.12 -7.29
N SER A 166 2.59 -9.03 -6.02
CA SER A 166 3.99 -8.92 -5.58
C SER A 166 4.77 -10.18 -5.98
N PHE A 167 4.19 -11.36 -5.80
CA PHE A 167 4.80 -12.62 -6.19
C PHE A 167 5.05 -12.70 -7.70
N GLU A 168 4.06 -12.34 -8.53
CA GLU A 168 4.19 -12.34 -9.99
C GLU A 168 5.27 -11.36 -10.45
N THR A 169 5.30 -10.15 -9.87
CA THR A 169 6.32 -9.14 -10.18
C THR A 169 7.73 -9.65 -9.83
N ASN A 170 7.91 -10.20 -8.63
CA ASN A 170 9.18 -10.77 -8.20
C ASN A 170 9.62 -11.95 -9.09
N ALA A 171 8.67 -12.79 -9.51
CA ALA A 171 8.95 -13.89 -10.42
C ALA A 171 9.42 -13.39 -11.80
N GLN A 172 8.82 -12.32 -12.31
CA GLN A 172 9.23 -11.68 -13.56
C GLN A 172 10.63 -11.08 -13.44
N ASP A 173 10.93 -10.35 -12.37
CA ASP A 173 12.24 -9.76 -12.11
C ASP A 173 13.34 -10.82 -12.02
N LEU A 174 13.05 -11.95 -11.35
CA LEU A 174 13.98 -13.08 -11.29
C LEU A 174 14.24 -13.70 -12.66
N ARG A 175 13.20 -13.87 -13.49
CA ARG A 175 13.36 -14.37 -14.86
C ARG A 175 14.21 -13.43 -15.70
N GLU A 176 13.99 -12.12 -15.60
CA GLU A 176 14.80 -11.13 -16.29
C GLU A 176 16.26 -11.17 -15.82
N HIS A 177 16.48 -11.22 -14.50
CA HIS A 177 17.83 -11.29 -13.92
C HIS A 177 18.61 -12.51 -14.41
N VAL A 178 17.97 -13.69 -14.42
CA VAL A 178 18.59 -14.93 -14.92
C VAL A 178 18.89 -14.82 -16.41
N THR A 179 17.97 -14.29 -17.20
CA THR A 179 18.16 -14.07 -18.65
C THR A 179 19.34 -13.12 -18.93
N ASN A 180 19.41 -12.01 -18.20
CA ASN A 180 20.50 -11.04 -18.30
C ASN A 180 21.85 -11.65 -17.91
N ARG A 181 21.90 -12.46 -16.85
CA ARG A 181 23.13 -13.18 -16.46
C ARG A 181 23.56 -14.20 -17.50
N ALA A 182 22.62 -14.96 -18.08
CA ALA A 182 22.91 -15.92 -19.15
C ALA A 182 23.48 -15.22 -20.39
N SER A 183 22.87 -14.10 -20.80
CA SER A 183 23.36 -13.29 -21.92
C SER A 183 24.78 -12.76 -21.68
N ARG A 184 25.03 -12.18 -20.50
CA ARG A 184 26.37 -11.70 -20.11
C ARG A 184 27.41 -12.82 -20.06
N LEU A 185 27.03 -14.01 -19.59
CA LEU A 185 27.93 -15.17 -19.56
C LEU A 185 28.28 -15.61 -20.98
N ASN A 186 27.30 -15.73 -21.87
CA ASN A 186 27.52 -16.07 -23.27
C ASN A 186 28.42 -15.04 -23.97
N GLN A 187 28.21 -13.75 -23.72
CA GLN A 187 29.08 -12.71 -24.25
C GLN A 187 30.52 -12.86 -23.76
N LYS A 188 30.73 -13.12 -22.46
CA LYS A 188 32.07 -13.36 -21.91
C LYS A 188 32.75 -14.57 -22.53
N VAL A 189 32.02 -15.68 -22.71
CA VAL A 189 32.54 -16.89 -23.34
C VAL A 189 32.93 -16.63 -24.80
N ASN A 190 32.08 -15.92 -25.55
CA ASN A 190 32.36 -15.56 -26.94
C ASN A 190 33.59 -14.66 -27.07
N ASN A 191 33.71 -13.65 -26.19
CA ASN A 191 34.88 -12.77 -26.17
C ASN A 191 36.16 -13.57 -25.87
N PHE A 192 36.14 -14.39 -24.83
CA PHE A 192 37.28 -15.24 -24.46
C PHE A 192 37.69 -16.21 -25.59
N SER A 193 36.72 -16.81 -26.28
CA SER A 193 36.98 -17.65 -27.46
C SER A 193 37.61 -16.85 -28.61
N GLY A 194 37.14 -15.62 -28.83
CA GLY A 194 37.72 -14.68 -29.78
C GLY A 194 39.17 -14.33 -29.46
N ASP A 195 39.47 -14.04 -28.19
CA ASP A 195 40.81 -13.71 -27.71
C ASP A 195 41.78 -14.89 -27.92
N ILE A 196 41.38 -16.11 -27.56
CA ILE A 196 42.18 -17.33 -27.83
C ILE A 196 42.47 -17.48 -29.32
N LYS A 197 41.47 -17.24 -30.18
CA LYS A 197 41.65 -17.35 -31.63
C LYS A 197 42.65 -16.33 -32.14
N ALA A 198 42.62 -15.10 -31.62
CA ALA A 198 43.57 -14.06 -31.97
C ALA A 198 44.99 -14.42 -31.52
N ASP A 199 45.17 -14.85 -30.27
CA ASP A 199 46.47 -15.26 -29.72
C ASP A 199 47.09 -16.42 -30.51
N MET A 200 46.27 -17.44 -30.83
CA MET A 200 46.72 -18.55 -31.66
C MET A 200 47.10 -18.12 -33.09
N GLY A 201 46.46 -17.08 -33.62
CA GLY A 201 46.85 -16.44 -34.87
C GLY A 201 48.25 -15.84 -34.80
N VAL A 202 48.53 -15.08 -33.74
CA VAL A 202 49.84 -14.46 -33.49
C VAL A 202 50.93 -15.53 -33.29
N ILE A 203 50.68 -16.55 -32.45
CA ILE A 203 51.61 -17.65 -32.23
C ILE A 203 51.97 -18.34 -33.55
N ARG A 204 50.97 -18.62 -34.39
CA ARG A 204 51.20 -19.26 -35.71
C ARG A 204 52.05 -18.39 -36.62
N GLN A 205 51.83 -17.07 -36.64
CA GLN A 205 52.65 -16.15 -37.42
C GLN A 205 54.10 -16.11 -36.92
N ASN A 206 54.29 -16.06 -35.61
CA ASN A 206 55.61 -16.09 -34.99
C ASN A 206 56.36 -17.39 -35.33
N ILE A 207 55.71 -18.55 -35.21
CA ILE A 207 56.30 -19.85 -35.57
C ILE A 207 56.75 -19.85 -37.03
N LYS A 208 55.90 -19.39 -37.96
CA LYS A 208 56.27 -19.30 -39.38
C LYS A 208 57.48 -18.39 -39.58
N SER A 209 57.48 -17.20 -38.98
CA SER A 209 58.59 -16.23 -39.08
C SER A 209 59.90 -16.81 -38.55
N THR A 210 59.87 -17.48 -37.41
CA THR A 210 61.03 -18.18 -36.83
C THR A 210 61.51 -19.30 -37.75
N GLN A 211 60.61 -20.13 -38.30
CA GLN A 211 60.96 -21.19 -39.24
C GLN A 211 61.64 -20.63 -40.49
N PHE A 212 61.10 -19.56 -41.09
CA PHE A 212 61.72 -18.90 -42.24
C PHE A 212 63.10 -18.35 -41.90
N SER A 213 63.25 -17.72 -40.73
CA SER A 213 64.53 -17.18 -40.27
C SER A 213 65.59 -18.26 -40.08
N ILE A 214 65.22 -19.42 -39.50
CA ILE A 214 66.13 -20.56 -39.33
C ILE A 214 66.53 -21.12 -40.70
N LEU A 215 65.57 -21.35 -41.61
CA LEU A 215 65.85 -21.86 -42.94
C LEU A 215 66.78 -20.93 -43.74
N ALA A 216 66.57 -19.62 -43.64
CA ALA A 216 67.43 -18.63 -44.28
C ALA A 216 68.87 -18.70 -43.73
N ARG A 217 69.04 -18.81 -42.41
CA ARG A 217 70.36 -18.97 -41.77
C ARG A 217 71.06 -20.26 -42.17
N LEU A 218 70.33 -21.38 -42.24
CA LEU A 218 70.89 -22.66 -42.66
C LEU A 218 71.37 -22.63 -44.12
N LYS A 219 70.59 -22.01 -45.03
CA LYS A 219 70.99 -21.84 -46.43
C LYS A 219 72.20 -20.93 -46.60
N ALA A 220 72.35 -19.90 -45.78
CA ALA A 220 73.49 -18.99 -45.85
C ALA A 220 74.80 -19.58 -45.30
N ALA A 221 74.71 -20.70 -44.56
CA ALA A 221 75.86 -21.40 -43.98
C ALA A 221 76.37 -22.58 -44.83
N GLN A 222 75.77 -22.82 -46.00
CA GLN A 222 76.19 -23.81 -47.01
C GLN A 222 76.87 -23.09 -48.18
#